data_AF-A0A1I1UI17-F1
#
_entry.id   AF-A0A1I1UI17-F1
#
_cell.length_a   1.000
_cell.length_b   1.000
_cell.length_c   1.000
_cell.angle_alpha   90.00
_cell.angle_beta   90.00
_cell.angle_gamma   90.00
#
_symmetry.space_group_name_H-M   'P 1'
#
loop_
_entity.id
_entity.type
_entity.pdbx_description
1 polymer ?
#
loop_
_entity_poly.entity_id
_entity_poly.type
_entity_poly.pdbx_seq_one_letter_code
_entity_poly.pdbx_strand_id
1 'polypeptide(L)'
;MRLMRISDIICYAVGYVFLTSGVLKLVVSDFKATFMSLGLPFPESVLFLVAITEIACSAFILARMYIRQAAAPLILIILGAIFLTKLPIIMKQGFLSFAFEARLDIVMLILLLLLWHHNPVKQR
;
A
#
# COMPACT_ATOMS: atom_id res chain seq x y z
N MET A 1 -32.16 -1.84 -2.96
CA MET A 1 -30.92 -1.11 -2.62
C MET A 1 -30.03 -2.06 -1.82
N ARG A 2 -28.97 -2.64 -2.41
CA ARG A 2 -28.03 -3.51 -1.66
C ARG A 2 -27.33 -2.61 -0.64
N LEU A 3 -27.52 -2.85 0.66
CA LEU A 3 -26.68 -2.20 1.68
C LEU A 3 -25.21 -2.56 1.40
N MET A 4 -24.34 -1.53 1.35
CA MET A 4 -22.90 -1.75 1.27
C MET A 4 -22.45 -2.47 2.54
N ARG A 5 -21.86 -3.64 2.38
CA ARG A 5 -21.26 -4.37 3.51
C ARG A 5 -19.99 -3.65 3.95
N ILE A 6 -19.60 -3.77 5.21
CA ILE A 6 -18.37 -3.15 5.74
C ILE A 6 -17.13 -3.55 4.90
N SER A 7 -17.06 -4.81 4.46
CA SER A 7 -16.00 -5.30 3.59
C SER A 7 -15.88 -4.52 2.27
N ASP A 8 -17.01 -4.02 1.75
CA ASP A 8 -17.07 -3.26 0.50
C ASP A 8 -16.39 -1.91 0.67
N ILE A 9 -16.67 -1.23 1.78
CA ILE A 9 -16.09 0.06 2.12
C ILE A 9 -14.58 -0.09 2.30
N ILE A 10 -14.14 -1.16 2.96
CA ILE A 10 -12.72 -1.47 3.15
C ILE A 10 -12.02 -1.70 1.80
N CYS A 11 -12.63 -2.47 0.88
CA CYS A 11 -12.06 -2.68 -0.45
C CYS A 11 -11.91 -1.37 -1.23
N TYR A 12 -12.93 -0.50 -1.18
CA TYR A 12 -12.86 0.80 -1.84
C TYR A 12 -11.81 1.72 -1.22
N ALA A 13 -11.72 1.78 0.12
CA ALA A 13 -10.74 2.60 0.81
C ALA A 13 -9.30 2.16 0.50
N VAL A 14 -9.01 0.86 0.66
CA VAL A 14 -7.67 0.29 0.36
C VAL A 14 -7.35 0.46 -1.12
N GLY A 15 -8.29 0.10 -2.00
CA GLY A 15 -8.13 0.23 -3.44
C GLY A 15 -7.81 1.66 -3.87
N TYR A 16 -8.55 2.65 -3.36
CA TYR A 16 -8.31 4.06 -3.67
C TYR A 16 -6.91 4.53 -3.24
N VAL A 17 -6.49 4.22 -2.01
CA VAL A 17 -5.20 4.66 -1.48
C VAL A 17 -4.03 4.08 -2.27
N PHE A 18 -4.07 2.78 -2.58
CA PHE A 18 -3.00 2.15 -3.34
C PHE A 18 -3.00 2.51 -4.82
N LEU A 19 -4.18 2.65 -5.42
CA LEU A 19 -4.28 3.06 -6.82
C LEU A 19 -3.70 4.47 -7.00
N THR A 20 -4.09 5.40 -6.13
CA THR A 20 -3.58 6.78 -6.17
C THR A 20 -2.07 6.83 -5.88
N SER A 21 -1.60 6.14 -4.84
CA SER A 21 -0.16 6.03 -4.51
C SER A 21 0.66 5.47 -5.69
N GLY A 22 0.20 4.38 -6.31
CA GLY A 22 0.89 3.77 -7.44
C GLY A 22 0.95 4.68 -8.66
N VAL A 23 -0.15 5.38 -8.98
CA VAL A 23 -0.18 6.37 -10.08
C VAL A 23 0.76 7.53 -9.78
N LEU A 24 0.75 8.06 -8.56
CA LEU A 24 1.65 9.14 -8.14
C LEU A 24 3.13 8.76 -8.30
N LYS A 25 3.52 7.52 -7.98
CA LYS A 25 4.89 7.03 -8.17
C LYS A 25 5.34 7.00 -9.63
N LEU A 26 4.42 6.85 -10.59
CA LEU A 26 4.73 6.87 -12.02
C LEU A 26 4.75 8.29 -12.60
N VAL A 27 3.89 9.18 -12.07
CA VAL A 27 3.71 10.54 -12.61
C VAL A 27 4.68 11.54 -11.99
N VAL A 28 4.97 11.41 -10.69
CA VAL A 28 5.75 12.40 -9.94
C VAL A 28 7.22 12.00 -9.87
N SER A 29 8.06 12.82 -10.49
CA SER A 29 9.51 12.63 -10.56
C SER A 29 10.21 12.66 -9.19
N ASP A 30 9.64 13.34 -8.18
CA ASP A 30 10.22 13.42 -6.83
C ASP A 30 10.34 12.05 -6.15
N PHE A 31 9.46 11.09 -6.50
CA PHE A 31 9.59 9.72 -6.00
C PHE A 31 10.84 9.02 -6.54
N LYS A 32 11.29 9.36 -7.76
CA LYS A 32 12.57 8.85 -8.27
C LYS A 32 13.73 9.37 -7.44
N ALA A 33 13.75 10.68 -7.15
CA ALA A 33 14.79 11.28 -6.31
C ALA A 33 14.82 10.65 -4.90
N THR A 34 13.64 10.41 -4.32
CA THR A 34 13.51 9.74 -3.03
C THR A 34 14.05 8.32 -3.10
N PHE A 35 13.68 7.52 -4.10
CA PHE A 35 14.17 6.15 -4.26
C PHE A 35 15.67 6.07 -4.55
N MET A 36 16.23 7.03 -5.28
CA MET A 36 17.68 7.14 -5.47
C MET A 36 18.41 7.40 -4.14
N SER A 37 17.81 8.20 -3.24
CA SER A 37 18.38 8.46 -1.92
C SER A 37 18.31 7.27 -0.95
N LEU A 38 17.47 6.26 -1.24
CA LEU A 38 17.32 5.05 -0.41
C LEU A 38 18.48 4.05 -0.58
N GLY A 39 19.38 4.23 -1.55
CA GLY A 39 20.54 3.36 -1.77
C GLY A 39 20.19 1.95 -2.28
N LEU A 40 19.01 1.78 -2.89
CA LEU A 40 18.59 0.51 -3.46
C LEU A 40 19.34 0.18 -4.77
N PRO A 41 19.61 -1.11 -5.06
CA PRO A 41 20.07 -1.53 -6.38
C PRO A 41 18.96 -1.27 -7.40
N PHE A 42 19.27 -0.53 -8.48
CA PHE A 42 18.34 -0.17 -9.57
C PHE A 42 17.04 0.52 -9.09
N PRO A 43 17.11 1.73 -8.50
CA PRO A 43 15.99 2.40 -7.85
C PRO A 43 14.81 2.67 -8.79
N GLU A 44 15.08 2.97 -10.07
CA GLU A 44 14.01 3.20 -11.05
C GLU A 44 13.22 1.92 -11.37
N SER A 45 13.91 0.80 -11.57
CA SER A 45 13.27 -0.49 -11.85
C SER A 45 12.42 -0.96 -10.67
N VAL A 46 12.93 -0.80 -9.44
CA VAL A 46 12.19 -1.13 -8.21
C VAL A 46 10.97 -0.23 -8.05
N LEU A 47 11.12 1.08 -8.25
CA LEU A 47 10.00 2.04 -8.18
C LEU A 47 8.91 1.66 -9.19
N PHE A 48 9.28 1.37 -10.43
CA PHE A 48 8.35 0.99 -11.48
C PHE A 48 7.62 -0.32 -11.16
N LEU A 49 8.34 -1.34 -10.68
CA LEU A 49 7.77 -2.61 -10.26
C LEU A 49 6.78 -2.44 -9.11
N VAL A 50 7.14 -1.67 -8.09
CA VAL A 50 6.26 -1.36 -6.95
C VAL A 50 5.01 -0.64 -7.43
N ALA A 51 5.14 0.39 -8.25
CA ALA A 51 4.02 1.19 -8.74
C ALA A 51 3.04 0.37 -9.58
N ILE A 52 3.53 -0.46 -10.51
CA ILE A 52 2.67 -1.35 -11.30
C ILE A 52 1.97 -2.37 -10.40
N THR A 53 2.69 -2.94 -9.44
CA THR A 53 2.11 -3.93 -8.52
C THR A 53 1.01 -3.30 -7.68
N GLU A 54 1.20 -2.08 -7.19
CA GLU A 54 0.16 -1.34 -6.47
C GLU A 54 -1.09 -1.10 -7.33
N ILE A 55 -0.91 -0.63 -8.56
CA ILE A 55 -2.02 -0.35 -9.49
C ILE A 55 -2.77 -1.65 -9.83
N ALA A 56 -2.05 -2.71 -10.20
CA ALA A 56 -2.67 -3.97 -10.57
C ALA A 56 -3.43 -4.61 -9.39
N CYS A 57 -2.82 -4.67 -8.21
CA CYS A 57 -3.43 -5.30 -7.04
C CYS A 57 -4.60 -4.47 -6.49
N SER A 58 -4.48 -3.14 -6.48
CA SER A 58 -5.59 -2.27 -6.09
C SER A 58 -6.77 -2.37 -7.06
N ALA A 59 -6.51 -2.48 -8.37
CA ALA A 59 -7.56 -2.73 -9.36
C ALA A 59 -8.28 -4.05 -9.10
N PHE A 60 -7.56 -5.13 -8.76
CA PHE A 60 -8.17 -6.41 -8.38
C PHE A 60 -9.01 -6.30 -7.10
N ILE A 61 -8.53 -5.57 -6.07
CA ILE A 61 -9.29 -5.33 -4.84
C ILE A 61 -10.57 -4.53 -5.12
N LEU A 62 -10.50 -3.49 -5.97
CA LEU A 62 -11.66 -2.69 -6.39
C LEU A 62 -12.67 -3.51 -7.20
N ALA A 63 -12.18 -4.34 -8.13
CA ALA A 63 -12.99 -5.30 -8.87
C ALA A 63 -13.51 -6.46 -8.01
N ARG A 64 -13.04 -6.57 -6.76
CA ARG A 64 -13.34 -7.62 -5.80
C ARG A 64 -12.99 -9.03 -6.28
N MET A 65 -11.99 -9.12 -7.15
CA MET A 65 -11.47 -10.36 -7.67
C MET A 65 -10.14 -10.66 -7.00
N TYR A 66 -9.90 -11.92 -6.65
CA TYR A 66 -8.62 -12.38 -6.10
C TYR A 66 -8.09 -11.53 -4.91
N ILE A 67 -8.98 -10.96 -4.08
CA ILE A 67 -8.66 -10.01 -3.00
C ILE A 67 -7.54 -10.51 -2.10
N ARG A 68 -7.59 -11.80 -1.73
CA ARG A 68 -6.55 -12.41 -0.91
C ARG A 68 -5.20 -12.34 -1.63
N GLN A 69 -5.11 -12.87 -2.86
CA GLN A 69 -3.86 -12.85 -3.62
C GLN A 69 -3.34 -11.42 -3.88
N ALA A 70 -4.23 -10.45 -4.09
CA ALA A 70 -3.86 -9.04 -4.28
C ALA A 70 -3.41 -8.36 -2.97
N ALA A 71 -3.91 -8.80 -1.81
CA ALA A 71 -3.52 -8.23 -0.53
C ALA A 71 -2.09 -8.63 -0.10
N ALA A 72 -1.60 -9.84 -0.41
CA ALA A 72 -0.20 -10.24 -0.10
C ALA A 72 0.86 -9.26 -0.63
N PRO A 73 0.90 -8.97 -1.95
CA PRO A 73 1.92 -8.10 -2.50
C PRO A 73 1.79 -6.67 -1.96
N LEU A 74 0.57 -6.19 -1.73
CA LEU A 74 0.35 -4.86 -1.12
C LEU A 74 0.85 -4.79 0.32
N ILE A 75 0.68 -5.86 1.11
CA ILE A 75 1.26 -5.97 2.47
C ILE A 75 2.78 -5.90 2.39
N LEU A 76 3.40 -6.66 1.47
CA LEU A 76 4.85 -6.65 1.29
C LEU A 76 5.35 -5.23 0.94
N ILE A 77 4.67 -4.55 0.02
CA ILE A 77 5.03 -3.19 -0.42
C ILE A 77 4.95 -2.20 0.75
N ILE A 78 3.89 -2.24 1.57
CA ILE A 78 3.80 -1.39 2.76
C ILE A 78 4.92 -1.69 3.75
N LEU A 79 5.21 -2.96 4.01
CA LEU A 79 6.30 -3.32 4.93
C LEU A 79 7.64 -2.80 4.43
N GLY A 80 7.91 -2.92 3.12
CA GLY A 80 9.08 -2.34 2.48
C GLY A 80 9.12 -0.82 2.61
N ALA A 81 8.00 -0.13 2.40
CA ALA A 81 7.90 1.32 2.55
C ALA A 81 8.19 1.77 3.99
N ILE A 82 7.60 1.10 4.99
CA ILE A 82 7.85 1.38 6.41
C ILE A 82 9.33 1.16 6.74
N PHE A 83 9.90 0.04 6.31
CA PHE A 83 11.29 -0.30 6.60
C PHE A 83 12.26 0.70 5.95
N LEU A 84 12.06 1.03 4.68
CA LEU A 84 13.00 1.87 3.93
C LEU A 84 12.87 3.36 4.26
N THR A 85 11.65 3.85 4.45
CA THR A 85 11.42 5.31 4.60
C THR A 85 11.27 5.75 6.05
N LYS A 86 10.76 4.88 6.94
CA LYS A 86 10.38 5.29 8.29
C LYS A 86 11.38 4.86 9.37
N LEU A 87 12.22 3.84 9.14
CA LEU A 87 13.36 3.55 10.02
C LEU A 87 14.32 4.73 10.25
N PRO A 88 14.77 5.47 9.22
CA PRO A 88 15.64 6.62 9.43
C PRO A 88 14.95 7.75 10.23
N ILE A 89 13.62 7.84 10.19
CA ILE A 89 12.84 8.82 10.94
C ILE A 89 12.84 8.48 12.44
N ILE A 90 12.66 7.21 12.80
CA ILE A 90 12.76 6.76 14.21
C ILE A 90 14.10 7.16 14.82
N MET A 91 15.19 6.93 14.08
CA MET A 91 16.55 7.20 14.58
C MET A 91 16.86 8.70 14.69
N LYS A 92 16.24 9.55 13.88
CA LYS A 92 16.56 11.00 13.81
C LYS A 92 15.57 11.91 14.54
N GLN A 93 14.29 11.55 14.57
CA GLN A 93 13.19 12.45 14.99
C GLN A 93 12.34 11.88 16.14
N GLY A 94 12.63 10.66 16.60
CA GLY A 94 11.92 10.01 17.70
C GLY A 94 10.63 9.29 17.31
N PHE A 95 10.06 8.55 18.26
CA PHE A 95 8.92 7.65 18.04
C PHE A 95 7.63 8.38 17.65
N LEU A 96 7.39 9.57 18.21
CA LEU A 96 6.15 10.32 17.99
C LEU A 96 6.05 10.85 16.55
N SER A 97 7.17 11.35 16.01
CA SER A 97 7.30 11.77 14.61
C SER A 97 7.11 10.59 13.65
N PHE A 98 7.70 9.44 13.97
CA PHE A 98 7.47 8.20 13.22
C PHE A 98 6.00 7.79 13.21
N ALA A 99 5.34 7.76 14.37
CA ALA A 99 3.94 7.35 14.48
C ALA A 99 3.02 8.29 13.67
N PHE A 100 3.33 9.59 13.68
CA PHE A 100 2.59 10.56 12.88
C PHE A 100 2.81 10.34 11.38
N GLU A 101 4.06 10.17 10.94
CA GLU A 101 4.42 9.98 9.54
C GLU A 101 3.97 8.63 8.95
N ALA A 102 3.98 7.56 9.75
CA ALA A 102 3.59 6.21 9.35
C ALA A 102 2.10 5.92 9.57
N ARG A 103 1.30 6.89 10.04
CA ARG A 103 -0.12 6.68 10.40
C ARG A 103 -0.93 6.04 9.27
N LEU A 104 -0.72 6.50 8.04
CA LEU A 104 -1.44 6.01 6.87
C LEU A 104 -1.01 4.58 6.55
N ASP A 105 0.30 4.31 6.53
CA ASP A 105 0.85 2.98 6.29
C ASP A 105 0.34 1.94 7.31
N ILE A 106 0.31 2.30 8.60
CA ILE A 106 -0.18 1.43 9.67
C ILE A 106 -1.66 1.11 9.48
N VAL A 107 -2.49 2.11 9.17
CA VAL A 107 -3.93 1.92 8.95
C VAL A 107 -4.17 1.04 7.71
N MET A 108 -3.44 1.26 6.62
CA MET A 108 -3.55 0.45 5.41
C MET A 108 -3.06 -0.98 5.63
N LEU A 109 -2.01 -1.19 6.43
CA LEU A 109 -1.53 -2.52 6.81
C LEU A 109 -2.61 -3.29 7.56
N ILE A 110 -3.27 -2.66 8.54
CA ILE A 110 -4.36 -3.27 9.32
C ILE A 110 -5.55 -3.64 8.41
N LEU A 111 -5.96 -2.73 7.52
CA LEU A 111 -7.06 -2.97 6.58
C LEU A 111 -6.74 -4.12 5.61
N LEU A 112 -5.51 -4.18 5.10
CA LEU A 112 -5.05 -5.28 4.25
C LEU A 112 -4.98 -6.61 4.98
N LEU A 113 -4.50 -6.64 6.22
CA LEU A 113 -4.49 -7.85 7.05
C LEU A 113 -5.92 -8.35 7.29
N LEU A 114 -6.86 -7.43 7.50
CA LEU A 114 -8.28 -7.76 7.64
C LEU A 114 -8.85 -8.33 6.33
N LEU A 115 -8.55 -7.75 5.17
CA LEU A 115 -8.95 -8.29 3.86
C LEU A 115 -8.26 -9.63 3.52
N TRP A 116 -7.05 -9.85 4.04
CA TRP A 116 -6.32 -11.09 3.86
C TRP A 116 -6.91 -12.23 4.70
N HIS A 117 -7.29 -11.93 5.95
CA HIS A 117 -7.87 -12.90 6.88
C HIS A 117 -9.35 -13.17 6.60
N HIS A 118 -10.12 -12.13 6.29
CA HIS A 118 -11.54 -12.24 5.94
C HIS A 118 -11.68 -12.36 4.43
N ASN A 119 -12.15 -13.50 3.93
CA ASN A 119 -12.40 -13.67 2.49
C ASN A 119 -13.84 -13.23 2.15
N PRO A 120 -14.09 -11.99 1.67
CA PRO A 120 -15.44 -11.55 1.33
C PRO A 120 -16.03 -12.30 0.13
N VAL A 121 -15.20 -13.00 -0.66
CA VAL A 121 -15.65 -13.78 -1.83
C VAL A 121 -16.41 -15.04 -1.42
N LYS A 122 -16.11 -15.63 -0.25
CA LYS A 122 -16.78 -16.85 0.23
C LYS A 122 -18.17 -16.59 0.85
N GLN A 123 -18.57 -15.33 1.01
CA GLN A 123 -19.88 -14.93 1.56
C GLN A 123 -20.87 -14.43 0.48
N ARG A 124 -20.75 -14.93 -0.75
CA ARG A 124 -21.74 -14.75 -1.82
C ARG A 124 -22.36 -16.09 -2.18
#